data_AF-A0A377CZL6-F1
#
_entry.id   AF-A0A377CZL6-F1
#
_cell.length_a   1.000
_cell.length_b   1.000
_cell.length_c   1.000
_cell.angle_alpha   90.00
_cell.angle_beta   90.00
_cell.angle_gamma   90.00
#
_symmetry.space_group_name_H-M   'P 1'
#
loop_
_entity.id
_entity.type
_entity.pdbx_description
1 polymer ?
#
loop_
_entity_poly.entity_id
_entity_poly.type
_entity_poly.pdbx_seq_one_letter_code
_entity_poly.pdbx_strand_id
1 'polypeptide(L)'
;MTQFAFVFPGQGSQTVGMLADMAASYPIVEETFAEASAALGYDLWALTQQGPAEELNKTWQTQPALLTASVALYRVWQQQGGKAPAMMAGHSLGEYSALVCAGVIDFADAVRLVEMRGKFMQEAVPEGTGAMAAIIGLDDASIAKACEEAAEGQVVSPVNFNSPGQVVIAVIKKQLSVLALPVKLRAQNALCRYQ
;
A
#
# COMPACT_ATOMS: atom_id res chain seq x y z
N MET A 1 1.32 -29.63 14.04
CA MET A 1 1.83 -28.98 12.81
C MET A 1 1.81 -27.48 13.04
N THR A 2 2.86 -26.75 12.64
CA THR A 2 2.89 -25.29 12.78
C THR A 2 1.96 -24.65 11.76
N GLN A 3 0.99 -23.87 12.21
CA GLN A 3 0.16 -23.03 11.35
C GLN A 3 0.88 -21.71 11.09
N PHE A 4 0.79 -21.20 9.88
CA PHE A 4 1.35 -19.90 9.50
C PHE A 4 0.37 -19.16 8.58
N ALA A 5 0.55 -17.85 8.49
CA ALA A 5 -0.25 -16.96 7.65
C ALA A 5 0.66 -16.12 6.76
N PHE A 6 0.15 -15.70 5.60
CA PHE A 6 0.81 -14.71 4.74
C PHE A 6 0.15 -13.36 4.90
N VAL A 7 0.98 -12.32 5.01
CA VAL A 7 0.55 -10.92 5.07
C VAL A 7 1.22 -10.17 3.93
N PHE A 8 0.41 -9.57 3.05
CA PHE A 8 0.89 -8.87 1.87
C PHE A 8 1.00 -7.36 2.11
N PRO A 9 2.12 -6.71 1.72
CA PRO A 9 2.32 -5.29 1.95
C PRO A 9 1.43 -4.44 1.03
N GLY A 10 1.12 -3.24 1.52
CA GLY A 10 0.46 -2.19 0.74
C GLY A 10 1.44 -1.20 0.10
N GLN A 11 0.89 -0.12 -0.45
CA GLN A 11 1.66 0.99 -1.01
C GLN A 11 2.65 1.61 0.00
N GLY A 12 3.82 2.01 -0.48
CA GLY A 12 4.91 2.58 0.31
C GLY A 12 6.14 1.67 0.41
N SER A 13 6.02 0.39 0.05
CA SER A 13 7.13 -0.57 0.05
C SER A 13 7.79 -0.76 -1.32
N GLN A 14 7.27 -0.13 -2.38
CA GLN A 14 7.83 -0.22 -3.73
C GLN A 14 9.18 0.50 -3.81
N THR A 15 10.11 -0.10 -4.54
CA THR A 15 11.40 0.51 -4.88
C THR A 15 11.79 0.13 -6.30
N VAL A 16 12.49 1.02 -6.99
CA VAL A 16 13.10 0.70 -8.29
C VAL A 16 14.11 -0.44 -8.09
N GLY A 17 14.09 -1.43 -8.98
CA GLY A 17 14.92 -2.64 -8.91
C GLY A 17 14.39 -3.72 -7.96
N MET A 18 13.18 -3.57 -7.39
CA MET A 18 12.60 -4.61 -6.55
C MET A 18 12.50 -5.94 -7.32
N LEU A 19 12.73 -7.06 -6.63
CA LEU A 19 12.70 -8.43 -7.19
C LEU A 19 13.77 -8.79 -8.23
N ALA A 20 14.75 -7.92 -8.54
CA ALA A 20 15.82 -8.26 -9.50
C ALA A 20 16.56 -9.56 -9.15
N ASP A 21 16.98 -9.73 -7.89
CA ASP A 21 17.67 -10.93 -7.42
C ASP A 21 16.79 -12.19 -7.47
N MET A 22 15.49 -12.03 -7.21
CA MET A 22 14.52 -13.13 -7.32
C MET A 22 14.30 -13.52 -8.78
N ALA A 23 14.17 -12.56 -9.69
CA ALA A 23 14.03 -12.82 -11.12
C ALA A 23 15.25 -13.53 -11.72
N ALA A 24 16.46 -13.17 -11.26
CA ALA A 24 17.69 -13.85 -11.67
C ALA A 24 17.72 -15.35 -11.28
N SER A 25 17.02 -15.72 -10.21
CA SER A 25 16.97 -17.12 -9.72
C SER A 25 15.72 -17.88 -10.16
N TYR A 26 14.60 -17.15 -10.40
CA TYR A 26 13.29 -17.73 -10.63
C TYR A 26 12.59 -17.02 -11.82
N PRO A 27 12.61 -17.61 -13.02
CA PRO A 27 11.99 -17.02 -14.23
C PRO A 27 10.50 -16.68 -14.07
N ILE A 28 9.78 -17.40 -13.20
CA ILE A 28 8.36 -17.19 -12.92
C ILE A 28 8.06 -15.76 -12.42
N VAL A 29 9.06 -15.05 -11.89
CA VAL A 29 8.92 -13.63 -11.52
C VAL A 29 8.67 -12.80 -12.77
N GLU A 30 9.58 -12.86 -13.76
CA GLU A 30 9.42 -12.12 -15.01
C GLU A 30 8.19 -12.58 -15.79
N GLU A 31 7.87 -13.88 -15.80
CA GLU A 31 6.64 -14.40 -16.41
C GLU A 31 5.37 -13.79 -15.79
N THR A 32 5.36 -13.63 -14.47
CA THR A 32 4.23 -13.00 -13.75
C THR A 32 4.12 -11.52 -14.10
N PHE A 33 5.25 -10.82 -14.25
CA PHE A 33 5.25 -9.43 -14.72
C PHE A 33 4.88 -9.32 -16.20
N ALA A 34 5.22 -10.28 -17.04
CA ALA A 34 4.80 -10.32 -18.44
C ALA A 34 3.28 -10.51 -18.57
N GLU A 35 2.68 -11.38 -17.75
CA GLU A 35 1.24 -11.54 -17.65
C GLU A 35 0.53 -10.24 -17.22
N ALA A 36 1.08 -9.56 -16.20
CA ALA A 36 0.56 -8.26 -15.76
C ALA A 36 0.70 -7.18 -16.86
N SER A 37 1.85 -7.14 -17.54
CA SER A 37 2.11 -6.18 -18.62
C SER A 37 1.15 -6.38 -19.80
N ALA A 38 0.86 -7.63 -20.15
CA ALA A 38 -0.14 -7.97 -21.16
C ALA A 38 -1.55 -7.52 -20.73
N ALA A 39 -1.90 -7.64 -19.45
CA ALA A 39 -3.19 -7.19 -18.94
C ALA A 39 -3.35 -5.66 -18.92
N LEU A 40 -2.25 -4.93 -18.70
CA LEU A 40 -2.20 -3.47 -18.59
C LEU A 40 -1.97 -2.74 -19.92
N GLY A 41 -1.33 -3.40 -20.88
CA GLY A 41 -0.94 -2.78 -22.16
C GLY A 41 0.34 -1.93 -22.09
N TYR A 42 1.12 -2.04 -21.01
CA TYR A 42 2.44 -1.41 -20.88
C TYR A 42 3.40 -2.31 -20.11
N ASP A 43 4.71 -2.09 -20.28
CA ASP A 43 5.76 -2.91 -19.64
C ASP A 43 5.90 -2.55 -18.16
N LEU A 44 5.24 -3.34 -17.30
CA LEU A 44 5.29 -3.17 -15.85
C LEU A 44 6.66 -3.58 -15.30
N TRP A 45 7.33 -4.57 -15.91
CA TRP A 45 8.66 -5.00 -15.46
C TRP A 45 9.66 -3.87 -15.65
N ALA A 46 9.74 -3.30 -16.86
CA ALA A 46 10.62 -2.17 -17.14
C ALA A 46 10.36 -0.99 -16.21
N LEU A 47 9.09 -0.68 -15.91
CA LEU A 47 8.74 0.35 -14.93
C LEU A 47 9.32 0.05 -13.53
N THR A 48 9.19 -1.20 -13.05
CA THR A 48 9.73 -1.58 -11.74
C THR A 48 11.25 -1.66 -11.68
N GLN A 49 11.92 -2.01 -12.79
CA GLN A 49 13.37 -2.18 -12.82
C GLN A 49 14.12 -0.89 -13.16
N GLN A 50 13.56 -0.04 -14.03
CA GLN A 50 14.27 1.09 -14.65
C GLN A 50 13.50 2.41 -14.56
N GLY A 51 12.21 2.38 -14.25
CA GLY A 51 11.38 3.57 -14.21
C GLY A 51 11.91 4.59 -13.21
N PRO A 52 11.85 5.90 -13.52
CA PRO A 52 12.15 6.89 -12.51
C PRO A 52 11.22 6.67 -11.32
N ALA A 53 11.74 6.82 -10.11
CA ALA A 53 11.01 6.51 -8.89
C ALA A 53 9.68 7.29 -8.81
N GLU A 54 9.63 8.49 -9.38
CA GLU A 54 8.46 9.34 -9.48
C GLU A 54 7.30 8.68 -10.25
N GLU A 55 7.59 7.99 -11.35
CA GLU A 55 6.57 7.24 -12.12
C GLU A 55 6.12 6.01 -11.31
N LEU A 56 7.06 5.20 -10.79
CA LEU A 56 6.71 4.05 -9.96
C LEU A 56 5.87 4.44 -8.73
N ASN A 57 6.04 5.67 -8.22
CA ASN A 57 5.31 6.23 -7.09
C ASN A 57 3.94 6.82 -7.45
N LYS A 58 3.56 6.90 -8.73
CA LYS A 58 2.17 7.21 -9.10
C LYS A 58 1.31 6.05 -8.65
N THR A 59 0.29 6.33 -7.84
CA THR A 59 -0.55 5.33 -7.18
C THR A 59 -1.16 4.32 -8.16
N TRP A 60 -1.58 4.74 -9.36
CA TRP A 60 -2.09 3.82 -10.40
C TRP A 60 -1.04 2.89 -11.00
N GLN A 61 0.24 3.23 -10.92
CA GLN A 61 1.36 2.38 -11.32
C GLN A 61 1.91 1.55 -10.15
N THR A 62 1.96 2.14 -8.95
CA THR A 62 2.41 1.45 -7.73
C THR A 62 1.54 0.25 -7.39
N GLN A 63 0.22 0.41 -7.51
CA GLN A 63 -0.74 -0.63 -7.13
C GLN A 63 -0.58 -1.93 -7.92
N PRO A 64 -0.61 -1.93 -9.27
CA PRO A 64 -0.36 -3.13 -10.04
C PRO A 64 1.06 -3.67 -9.85
N ALA A 65 2.08 -2.81 -9.66
CA ALA A 65 3.45 -3.25 -9.41
C ALA A 65 3.59 -4.08 -8.13
N LEU A 66 3.04 -3.61 -7.01
CA LEU A 66 3.12 -4.32 -5.72
C LEU A 66 2.24 -5.56 -5.67
N LEU A 67 1.07 -5.54 -6.32
CA LEU A 67 0.25 -6.74 -6.48
C LEU A 67 1.00 -7.81 -7.26
N THR A 68 1.59 -7.43 -8.40
CA THR A 68 2.38 -8.33 -9.26
C THR A 68 3.59 -8.90 -8.52
N ALA A 69 4.31 -8.06 -7.78
CA ALA A 69 5.43 -8.50 -6.95
C ALA A 69 5.02 -9.52 -5.87
N SER A 70 3.90 -9.27 -5.21
CA SER A 70 3.34 -10.16 -4.18
C SER A 70 2.95 -11.52 -4.76
N VAL A 71 2.26 -11.53 -5.90
CA VAL A 71 1.83 -12.75 -6.59
C VAL A 71 3.04 -13.52 -7.14
N ALA A 72 4.04 -12.83 -7.70
CA ALA A 72 5.27 -13.45 -8.18
C ALA A 72 5.99 -14.21 -7.06
N LEU A 73 6.17 -13.58 -5.88
CA LEU A 73 6.78 -14.23 -4.72
C LEU A 73 5.95 -15.42 -4.21
N TYR A 74 4.61 -15.31 -4.23
CA TYR A 74 3.73 -16.42 -3.87
C TYR A 74 3.84 -17.60 -4.84
N ARG A 75 3.91 -17.31 -6.16
CA ARG A 75 4.14 -18.33 -7.19
C ARG A 75 5.50 -19.02 -7.03
N VAL A 76 6.56 -18.26 -6.69
CA VAL A 76 7.87 -18.84 -6.32
C VAL A 76 7.73 -19.77 -5.09
N TRP A 77 7.03 -19.34 -4.05
CA TRP A 77 6.79 -20.18 -2.87
C TRP A 77 6.09 -21.50 -3.21
N GLN A 78 5.07 -21.44 -4.06
CA GLN A 78 4.35 -22.63 -4.54
C GLN A 78 5.25 -23.53 -5.40
N GLN A 79 6.05 -22.95 -6.31
CA GLN A 79 7.00 -23.68 -7.16
C GLN A 79 8.02 -24.47 -6.32
N GLN A 80 8.43 -23.92 -5.19
CA GLN A 80 9.38 -24.56 -4.26
C GLN A 80 8.73 -25.61 -3.35
N GLY A 81 7.46 -25.97 -3.57
CA GLY A 81 6.73 -26.93 -2.75
C GLY A 81 6.33 -26.40 -1.37
N GLY A 82 6.25 -25.08 -1.23
CA GLY A 82 5.80 -24.40 -0.03
C GLY A 82 4.39 -24.84 0.37
N LYS A 83 4.17 -24.99 1.68
CA LYS A 83 2.83 -25.33 2.21
C LYS A 83 1.83 -24.21 1.95
N ALA A 84 0.55 -24.54 1.86
CA ALA A 84 -0.50 -23.52 1.89
C ALA A 84 -0.56 -22.88 3.30
N PRO A 85 -0.60 -21.54 3.41
CA PRO A 85 -0.83 -20.88 4.69
C PRO A 85 -2.26 -21.16 5.16
N ALA A 86 -2.48 -21.15 6.47
CA ALA A 86 -3.81 -21.31 7.05
C ALA A 86 -4.70 -20.07 6.82
N MET A 87 -4.08 -18.89 6.67
CA MET A 87 -4.75 -17.61 6.47
C MET A 87 -3.91 -16.70 5.59
N MET A 88 -4.57 -15.79 4.88
CA MET A 88 -3.94 -14.71 4.13
C MET A 88 -4.64 -13.40 4.46
N ALA A 89 -3.86 -12.32 4.57
CA ALA A 89 -4.36 -10.97 4.76
C ALA A 89 -3.45 -9.98 4.03
N GLY A 90 -3.89 -8.74 3.85
CA GLY A 90 -2.98 -7.72 3.35
C GLY A 90 -3.38 -6.33 3.79
N HIS A 91 -2.42 -5.42 3.74
CA HIS A 91 -2.62 -4.04 4.20
C HIS A 91 -3.04 -3.17 3.02
N SER A 92 -4.25 -2.61 3.07
CA SER A 92 -4.80 -1.74 2.01
C SER A 92 -4.74 -2.42 0.64
N LEU A 93 -3.84 -2.00 -0.26
CA LEU A 93 -3.59 -2.67 -1.54
C LEU A 93 -3.27 -4.17 -1.38
N GLY A 94 -2.54 -4.56 -0.33
CA GLY A 94 -2.14 -5.94 -0.11
C GLY A 94 -3.33 -6.90 0.03
N GLU A 95 -4.53 -6.40 0.36
CA GLU A 95 -5.75 -7.21 0.39
C GLU A 95 -6.06 -7.83 -0.97
N TYR A 96 -5.84 -7.10 -2.06
CA TYR A 96 -6.01 -7.63 -3.42
C TYR A 96 -4.99 -8.73 -3.71
N SER A 97 -3.73 -8.57 -3.27
CA SER A 97 -2.73 -9.64 -3.36
C SER A 97 -3.17 -10.89 -2.60
N ALA A 98 -3.73 -10.72 -1.40
CA ALA A 98 -4.24 -11.84 -0.61
C ALA A 98 -5.39 -12.56 -1.31
N LEU A 99 -6.35 -11.81 -1.87
CA LEU A 99 -7.50 -12.35 -2.61
C LEU A 99 -7.07 -13.11 -3.87
N VAL A 100 -6.07 -12.61 -4.61
CA VAL A 100 -5.51 -13.32 -5.76
C VAL A 100 -4.79 -14.60 -5.35
N CYS A 101 -3.91 -14.53 -4.35
CA CYS A 101 -3.17 -15.70 -3.87
C CYS A 101 -4.08 -16.78 -3.24
N ALA A 102 -5.25 -16.37 -2.72
CA ALA A 102 -6.30 -17.26 -2.23
C ALA A 102 -7.23 -17.81 -3.34
N GLY A 103 -7.07 -17.36 -4.59
CA GLY A 103 -7.88 -17.81 -5.74
C GLY A 103 -9.28 -17.21 -5.81
N VAL A 104 -9.53 -16.07 -5.15
CA VAL A 104 -10.83 -15.38 -5.14
C VAL A 104 -10.99 -14.47 -6.36
N ILE A 105 -9.90 -13.86 -6.82
CA ILE A 105 -9.87 -12.97 -7.97
C ILE A 105 -8.78 -13.44 -8.93
N ASP A 106 -9.09 -13.53 -10.22
CA ASP A 106 -8.11 -13.84 -11.25
C ASP A 106 -7.04 -12.74 -11.33
N PHE A 107 -5.78 -13.15 -11.50
CA PHE A 107 -4.63 -12.23 -11.42
C PHE A 107 -4.71 -11.09 -12.45
N ALA A 108 -5.00 -11.40 -13.72
CA ALA A 108 -5.09 -10.39 -14.78
C ALA A 108 -6.21 -9.36 -14.52
N ASP A 109 -7.34 -9.80 -13.95
CA ASP A 109 -8.44 -8.91 -13.60
C ASP A 109 -8.11 -8.08 -12.36
N ALA A 110 -7.45 -8.66 -11.37
CA ALA A 110 -6.97 -7.93 -10.21
C ALA A 110 -5.96 -6.83 -10.60
N VAL A 111 -5.03 -7.12 -11.51
CA VAL A 111 -4.05 -6.13 -12.02
C VAL A 111 -4.77 -4.92 -12.64
N ARG A 112 -5.76 -5.15 -13.51
CA ARG A 112 -6.57 -4.07 -14.12
C ARG A 112 -7.38 -3.32 -13.07
N LEU A 113 -7.98 -4.05 -12.13
CA LEU A 113 -8.79 -3.50 -11.06
C LEU A 113 -7.98 -2.55 -10.17
N VAL A 114 -6.77 -2.94 -9.76
CA VAL A 114 -5.95 -2.11 -8.88
C VAL A 114 -5.30 -0.93 -9.61
N GLU A 115 -5.08 -1.03 -10.92
CA GLU A 115 -4.71 0.13 -11.75
C GLU A 115 -5.84 1.16 -11.77
N MET A 116 -7.07 0.73 -12.05
CA MET A 116 -8.27 1.60 -11.99
C MET A 116 -8.49 2.17 -10.59
N ARG A 117 -8.37 1.34 -9.55
CA ARG A 117 -8.44 1.79 -8.14
C ARG A 117 -7.44 2.90 -7.88
N GLY A 118 -6.20 2.76 -8.35
CA GLY A 118 -5.19 3.80 -8.19
C GLY A 118 -5.49 5.08 -8.96
N LYS A 119 -6.08 4.99 -10.16
CA LYS A 119 -6.55 6.16 -10.93
C LYS A 119 -7.65 6.90 -10.18
N PHE A 120 -8.68 6.18 -9.73
CA PHE A 120 -9.78 6.77 -8.98
C PHE A 120 -9.33 7.40 -7.65
N MET A 121 -8.36 6.79 -6.96
CA MET A 121 -7.79 7.39 -5.75
C MET A 121 -7.07 8.71 -6.01
N GLN A 122 -6.34 8.83 -7.12
CA GLN A 122 -5.67 10.08 -7.47
C GLN A 122 -6.63 11.14 -7.98
N GLU A 123 -7.67 10.76 -8.72
CA GLU A 123 -8.66 11.69 -9.27
C GLU A 123 -9.62 12.24 -8.19
N ALA A 124 -9.86 11.49 -7.11
CA ALA A 124 -10.81 11.86 -6.07
C ALA A 124 -10.44 13.15 -5.32
N VAL A 125 -9.14 13.48 -5.22
CA VAL A 125 -8.65 14.65 -4.49
C VAL A 125 -7.56 15.34 -5.32
N PRO A 126 -7.70 16.64 -5.66
CA PRO A 126 -6.68 17.34 -6.41
C PRO A 126 -5.32 17.27 -5.72
N GLU A 127 -4.27 17.10 -6.51
CA GLU A 127 -2.90 16.98 -6.00
C GLU A 127 -2.56 18.15 -5.06
N GLY A 128 -1.87 17.84 -3.96
CA GLY A 128 -1.54 18.82 -2.93
C GLY A 128 -2.69 19.25 -2.01
N THR A 129 -3.91 18.74 -2.20
CA THR A 129 -5.05 19.06 -1.34
C THR A 129 -5.12 18.17 -0.10
N GLY A 130 -4.83 16.87 -0.24
CA GLY A 130 -4.77 15.94 0.89
C GLY A 130 -3.37 15.83 1.52
N ALA A 131 -3.30 15.42 2.78
CA ALA A 131 -2.08 14.87 3.38
C ALA A 131 -2.41 13.66 4.25
N MET A 132 -1.40 12.84 4.49
CA MET A 132 -1.43 11.80 5.51
C MET A 132 -0.29 12.03 6.51
N ALA A 133 -0.53 11.72 7.78
CA ALA A 133 0.47 11.83 8.82
C ALA A 133 0.46 10.60 9.73
N ALA A 134 1.62 10.00 9.95
CA ALA A 134 1.80 8.92 10.91
C ALA A 134 1.99 9.50 12.32
N ILE A 135 1.17 9.05 13.27
CA ILE A 135 1.18 9.38 14.69
C ILE A 135 1.64 8.14 15.46
N ILE A 136 2.67 8.31 16.29
CA ILE A 136 3.22 7.24 17.13
C ILE A 136 3.18 7.66 18.60
N GLY A 137 2.74 6.76 19.48
CA GLY A 137 2.82 6.91 20.93
C GLY A 137 1.56 7.43 21.62
N LEU A 138 0.43 7.52 20.90
CA LEU A 138 -0.88 7.82 21.48
C LEU A 138 -1.87 6.69 21.21
N ASP A 139 -2.83 6.52 22.11
CA ASP A 139 -3.91 5.56 21.94
C ASP A 139 -4.94 6.03 20.90
N ASP A 140 -5.68 5.06 20.35
CA ASP A 140 -6.64 5.26 19.27
C ASP A 140 -7.73 6.28 19.62
N ALA A 141 -8.20 6.30 20.87
CA ALA A 141 -9.27 7.19 21.31
C ALA A 141 -8.78 8.64 21.42
N SER A 142 -7.57 8.84 21.94
CA SER A 142 -6.93 10.16 21.97
C SER A 142 -6.72 10.72 20.56
N ILE A 143 -6.30 9.89 19.60
CA ILE A 143 -6.09 10.30 18.21
C ILE A 143 -7.41 10.63 17.52
N ALA A 144 -8.45 9.80 17.73
CA ALA A 144 -9.79 10.06 17.18
C ALA A 144 -10.36 11.39 17.70
N LYS A 145 -10.29 11.62 19.02
CA LYS A 145 -10.73 12.88 19.63
C LYS A 145 -9.96 14.09 19.08
N ALA A 146 -8.64 13.97 18.92
CA ALA A 146 -7.83 15.06 18.38
C ALA A 146 -8.15 15.35 16.91
N CYS A 147 -8.54 14.33 16.13
CA CYS A 147 -9.07 14.51 14.77
C CYS A 147 -10.39 15.30 14.77
N GLU A 148 -11.33 14.94 15.64
CA GLU A 148 -12.61 15.64 15.79
C GLU A 148 -12.43 17.11 16.20
N GLU A 149 -11.57 17.38 17.18
CA GLU A 149 -11.28 18.75 17.64
C GLU A 149 -10.57 19.59 16.56
N ALA A 150 -9.75 18.98 15.72
CA ALA A 150 -9.03 19.66 14.64
C ALA A 150 -9.84 19.81 13.35
N ALA A 151 -10.99 19.13 13.24
CA ALA A 151 -11.78 19.09 12.02
C ALA A 151 -12.26 20.48 11.59
N GLU A 152 -12.69 21.35 12.52
CA GLU A 152 -13.12 22.74 12.25
C GLU A 152 -14.07 22.87 11.02
N GLY A 153 -14.98 21.89 10.84
CA GLY A 153 -15.92 21.84 9.71
C GLY A 153 -15.37 21.19 8.43
N GLN A 154 -14.16 20.62 8.47
CA GLN A 154 -13.56 19.78 7.44
C GLN A 154 -13.46 18.32 7.88
N VAL A 155 -12.92 17.47 7.00
CA VAL A 155 -12.67 16.05 7.30
C VAL A 155 -11.23 15.88 7.78
N VAL A 156 -11.08 15.41 9.02
CA VAL A 156 -9.85 14.91 9.62
C VAL A 156 -10.18 13.57 10.27
N SER A 157 -9.45 12.51 9.93
CA SER A 157 -9.81 11.17 10.42
C SER A 157 -8.60 10.26 10.57
N PRO A 158 -8.60 9.36 11.58
CA PRO A 158 -7.72 8.21 11.56
C PRO A 158 -8.14 7.26 10.43
N VAL A 159 -7.20 6.87 9.59
CA VAL A 159 -7.44 6.04 8.39
C VAL A 159 -6.65 4.73 8.39
N ASN A 160 -5.63 4.60 9.24
CA ASN A 160 -4.96 3.32 9.46
C ASN A 160 -4.65 3.12 10.94
N PHE A 161 -5.07 2.00 11.50
CA PHE A 161 -4.68 1.52 12.82
C PHE A 161 -3.68 0.37 12.62
N ASN A 162 -2.40 0.70 12.50
CA ASN A 162 -1.38 -0.25 12.03
C ASN A 162 -0.89 -1.18 13.14
N SER A 163 -0.70 -0.62 14.34
CA SER A 163 -0.31 -1.35 15.55
C SER A 163 -0.68 -0.52 16.78
N PRO A 164 -0.65 -1.09 18.01
CA PRO A 164 -0.86 -0.31 19.22
C PRO A 164 0.07 0.89 19.28
N GLY A 165 -0.51 2.09 19.28
CA GLY A 165 0.23 3.33 19.29
C GLY A 165 0.84 3.74 17.94
N GLN A 166 0.42 3.16 16.80
CA GLN A 166 0.80 3.61 15.47
C GLN A 166 -0.44 3.76 14.57
N VAL A 167 -0.86 5.01 14.40
CA VAL A 167 -2.04 5.37 13.60
C VAL A 167 -1.64 6.33 12.48
N VAL A 168 -2.28 6.24 11.32
CA VAL A 168 -2.18 7.25 10.26
C VAL A 168 -3.46 8.03 10.22
N ILE A 169 -3.35 9.36 10.17
CA ILE A 169 -4.47 10.28 9.96
C ILE A 169 -4.45 10.83 8.54
N ALA A 170 -5.61 11.11 7.97
CA ALA A 170 -5.78 11.82 6.71
C ALA A 170 -6.42 13.19 6.95
N VAL A 171 -5.96 14.19 6.21
CA VAL A 171 -6.33 15.61 6.39
C VAL A 171 -6.42 16.36 5.06
N ILE A 172 -7.17 17.46 5.04
CA ILE A 172 -7.14 18.45 3.95
C ILE A 172 -6.14 19.57 4.28
N LYS A 173 -5.07 19.72 3.47
CA LYS A 173 -3.94 20.64 3.70
C LYS A 173 -4.31 22.13 3.76
N LYS A 174 -5.49 22.54 3.27
CA LYS A 174 -5.84 23.97 3.11
C LYS A 174 -5.95 24.77 4.41
N GLN A 175 -5.87 24.17 5.60
CA GLN A 175 -5.94 24.88 6.88
C GLN A 175 -4.73 24.63 7.80
N LEU A 176 -4.16 25.74 8.28
CA LEU A 176 -3.05 25.80 9.23
C LEU A 176 -3.36 25.14 10.59
N SER A 177 -4.62 25.11 11.03
CA SER A 177 -5.05 24.46 12.27
C SER A 177 -4.87 22.94 12.23
N VAL A 178 -5.12 22.34 11.07
CA VAL A 178 -4.92 20.91 10.80
C VAL A 178 -3.43 20.57 10.66
N LEU A 179 -2.64 21.49 10.10
CA LEU A 179 -1.18 21.37 10.08
C LEU A 179 -0.55 21.47 11.48
N ALA A 180 -1.25 22.09 12.44
CA ALA A 180 -0.84 22.20 13.84
C ALA A 180 -1.25 20.98 14.69
N LEU A 181 -2.10 20.08 14.19
CA LEU A 181 -2.49 18.85 14.90
C LEU A 181 -1.26 17.99 15.26
N PRO A 182 -0.31 17.72 14.35
CA PRO A 182 0.98 17.13 14.68
C PRO A 182 1.75 17.82 15.81
N VAL A 183 1.69 19.16 15.88
CA VAL A 183 2.36 19.95 16.92
C VAL A 183 1.65 19.77 18.26
N LYS A 184 0.30 19.79 18.27
CA LYS A 184 -0.51 19.50 19.45
C LYS A 184 -0.29 18.07 19.96
N LEU A 185 -0.21 17.09 19.07
CA LEU A 185 0.04 15.69 19.43
C LEU A 185 1.48 15.50 19.95
N ARG A 186 2.47 16.21 19.39
CA ARG A 186 3.84 16.24 19.94
C ARG A 186 3.89 16.81 21.36
N ALA A 187 3.06 17.80 21.68
CA ALA A 187 2.94 18.31 23.05
C ALA A 187 2.36 17.28 24.03
N GLN A 188 1.74 16.20 23.53
CA GLN A 188 1.26 15.05 24.29
C GLN A 188 2.23 13.85 24.21
N ASN A 189 3.52 14.10 23.88
CA ASN A 189 4.57 13.09 23.69
C ASN A 189 4.39 12.14 22.48
N ALA A 190 3.56 12.49 21.49
CA ALA A 190 3.49 11.73 20.24
C ALA A 190 4.62 12.08 19.27
N LEU A 191 5.17 11.09 18.56
CA LEU A 191 5.96 11.35 17.36
C LEU A 191 5.01 11.51 16.16
N CYS A 192 5.15 12.57 15.38
CA CYS A 192 4.37 12.76 14.16
C CYS A 192 5.28 12.97 12.93
N ARG A 193 5.00 12.26 11.83
CA ARG A 193 5.68 12.41 10.53
C ARG A 193 4.67 12.49 9.38
N TYR A 194 4.80 13.50 8.52
CA TYR A 194 4.04 13.57 7.27
C TYR A 194 4.57 12.54 6.26
N GLN A 195 3.66 12.00 5.46
CA GLN A 195 3.96 11.13 4.31
C GLN A 195 3.82 11.90 3.00
#